data_AF-A0A6P9AGH9-F1
#
_entry.id   AF-A0A6P9AGH9-F1
#
_cell.length_a   1.000
_cell.length_b   1.000
_cell.length_c   1.000
_cell.angle_alpha   90.00
_cell.angle_beta   90.00
_cell.angle_gamma   90.00
#
_symmetry.space_group_name_H-M   'P 1'
#
loop_
_entity.id
_entity.type
_entity.pdbx_description
1 polymer ?
#
loop_
_entity_poly.entity_id
_entity_poly.type
_entity_poly.pdbx_seq_one_letter_code
_entity_poly.pdbx_strand_id
1 'polypeptide(L)'
;MAACWKRWAFAMVLLPVAASMHSDCFIKKEQEACLENIQKLTSSTTFNESSPGCAGMWDNITCWKPALVGEVVYVKCPALFTVVNVDYGWDLNTMAYAQPGELEMFDNPEQLLADGSMDFKLVSRNCTQEGWSEPFPHYYDACGFDDNDTWNGQAYYYLSVKALYTVGYSTSLVSLTTAMVILCRFRKLHCTRNFIHMNLFVSFILRAISVFIKDGVLYAEQDSNHCFISTVECKAVMVFFHYCVMSNYFWLFIEGLYLFTLLVETFFPERRYFYWYTIIGWGTPTICVTVWAVLRLHFDDIGCWDMNDNTALWWVIKGPVVASIMINFLLFVGIIIILVQKLQSPDIGGNESSIYFCVQKCYCKSERTNQHSCRMAELSIITL
;
A
#
# COMPACT_ATOMS: atom_id res chain seq x y z
N MET A 1 -27.26 -10.70 8.36
CA MET A 1 -25.93 -10.64 7.69
C MET A 1 -25.98 -11.01 6.19
N ALA A 2 -26.68 -12.08 5.76
CA ALA A 2 -26.77 -12.45 4.33
C ALA A 2 -27.46 -11.42 3.40
N ALA A 3 -28.34 -10.57 3.93
CA ALA A 3 -28.99 -9.50 3.15
C ALA A 3 -28.09 -8.26 2.93
N CYS A 4 -27.11 -8.03 3.82
CA CYS A 4 -26.16 -6.93 3.68
C CYS A 4 -25.16 -7.22 2.54
N TRP A 5 -24.74 -8.48 2.41
CA TRP A 5 -23.80 -8.95 1.39
C TRP A 5 -24.28 -8.76 -0.05
N LYS A 6 -25.58 -8.97 -0.32
CA LYS A 6 -26.17 -8.77 -1.66
C LYS A 6 -26.11 -7.32 -2.13
N ARG A 7 -26.17 -6.35 -1.21
CA ARG A 7 -26.05 -4.91 -1.54
C ARG A 7 -24.60 -4.51 -1.80
N TRP A 8 -23.64 -5.06 -1.06
CA TRP A 8 -22.21 -4.79 -1.24
C TRP A 8 -21.65 -5.34 -2.55
N ALA A 9 -22.07 -6.55 -2.96
CA ALA A 9 -21.63 -7.15 -4.22
C ALA A 9 -22.14 -6.38 -5.46
N PHE A 10 -23.30 -5.74 -5.37
CA PHE A 10 -23.85 -4.91 -6.47
C PHE A 10 -23.22 -3.51 -6.52
N ALA A 11 -22.85 -2.95 -5.36
CA ALA A 11 -22.16 -1.65 -5.29
C ALA A 11 -20.71 -1.71 -5.82
N MET A 12 -20.02 -2.83 -5.63
CA MET A 12 -18.63 -3.03 -6.11
C MET A 12 -18.53 -3.20 -7.64
N VAL A 13 -19.61 -3.58 -8.32
CA VAL A 13 -19.66 -3.74 -9.79
C VAL A 13 -20.02 -2.42 -10.50
N LEU A 14 -20.45 -1.39 -9.76
CA LEU A 14 -20.95 -0.12 -10.29
C LEU A 14 -20.09 1.09 -9.93
N LEU A 15 -18.89 0.90 -9.38
CA LEU A 15 -17.98 2.03 -9.15
C LEU A 15 -17.55 2.59 -10.51
N PRO A 16 -17.91 3.85 -10.85
CA PRO A 16 -17.40 4.50 -12.03
C PRO A 16 -15.89 4.62 -11.87
N VAL A 17 -15.16 4.24 -12.92
CA VAL A 17 -13.72 4.49 -13.03
C VAL A 17 -13.55 6.00 -12.98
N ALA A 18 -13.07 6.50 -11.83
CA ALA A 18 -12.71 7.88 -11.65
C ALA A 18 -11.48 8.18 -12.50
N ALA A 19 -11.51 9.30 -13.22
CA ALA A 19 -10.38 9.82 -13.96
C ALA A 19 -9.37 10.46 -13.00
N SER A 20 -8.08 10.38 -13.34
CA SER A 20 -6.94 10.84 -12.52
C SER A 20 -5.79 11.35 -13.41
N MET A 21 -4.83 12.11 -12.87
CA MET A 21 -3.78 12.83 -13.62
C MET A 21 -2.48 13.17 -12.83
N HIS A 22 -1.39 13.46 -13.58
CA HIS A 22 0.06 13.47 -13.24
C HIS A 22 0.77 14.87 -13.18
N SER A 23 2.10 14.86 -12.93
CA SER A 23 3.16 15.89 -12.68
C SER A 23 2.96 17.39 -12.94
N ASP A 24 2.23 17.81 -13.98
CA ASP A 24 2.08 19.24 -14.36
C ASP A 24 1.40 20.08 -13.27
N CYS A 25 0.68 19.40 -12.39
CA CYS A 25 -0.03 19.95 -11.25
C CYS A 25 0.89 20.53 -10.15
N PHE A 26 2.08 19.95 -9.93
CA PHE A 26 3.00 20.44 -8.89
C PHE A 26 3.53 21.84 -9.22
N ILE A 27 4.01 22.03 -10.46
CA ILE A 27 4.53 23.31 -10.95
C ILE A 27 3.44 24.40 -10.96
N LYS A 28 2.19 24.03 -11.33
CA LYS A 28 1.06 24.96 -11.31
C LYS A 28 0.72 25.46 -9.89
N LYS A 29 0.78 24.57 -8.89
CA LYS A 29 0.53 24.95 -7.48
C LYS A 29 1.62 25.85 -6.93
N GLU A 30 2.88 25.55 -7.23
CA GLU A 30 4.04 26.40 -6.88
C GLU A 30 3.93 27.78 -7.54
N GLN A 31 3.48 27.84 -8.79
CA GLN A 31 3.23 29.09 -9.50
C GLN A 31 2.18 29.95 -8.79
N GLU A 32 1.03 29.38 -8.40
CA GLU A 32 -0.03 30.12 -7.70
C GLU A 32 0.47 30.68 -6.35
N ALA A 33 1.19 29.87 -5.57
CA ALA A 33 1.80 30.30 -4.32
C ALA A 33 2.85 31.41 -4.52
N CYS A 34 3.65 31.30 -5.57
CA CYS A 34 4.62 32.33 -5.94
C CYS A 34 3.95 33.67 -6.25
N LEU A 35 2.90 33.65 -7.09
CA LEU A 35 2.18 34.85 -7.49
C LEU A 35 1.54 35.55 -6.28
N GLU A 36 0.98 34.78 -5.33
CA GLU A 36 0.44 35.32 -4.08
C GLU A 36 1.53 35.97 -3.22
N ASN A 37 2.71 35.32 -3.10
CA ASN A 37 3.83 35.86 -2.35
C ASN A 37 4.38 37.15 -2.99
N ILE A 38 4.50 37.20 -4.32
CA ILE A 38 4.92 38.42 -5.02
C ILE A 38 3.94 39.56 -4.72
N GLN A 39 2.63 39.32 -4.76
CA GLN A 39 1.62 40.33 -4.42
C GLN A 39 1.74 40.81 -2.96
N LYS A 40 2.03 39.91 -2.01
CA LYS A 40 2.27 40.27 -0.60
C LYS A 40 3.52 41.13 -0.43
N LEU A 41 4.62 40.79 -1.12
CA LEU A 41 5.86 41.57 -1.07
C LEU A 41 5.68 42.94 -1.74
N THR A 42 4.98 43.03 -2.86
CA THR A 42 4.71 44.29 -3.56
C THR A 42 3.79 45.22 -2.73
N SER A 43 2.83 44.68 -1.97
CA SER A 43 1.94 45.48 -1.11
C SER A 43 2.57 45.92 0.20
N SER A 44 3.52 45.14 0.74
CA SER A 44 4.25 45.47 1.97
C SER A 44 5.37 46.48 1.74
N THR A 45 5.86 46.58 0.51
CA THR A 45 6.95 47.48 0.15
C THR A 45 6.39 48.73 -0.51
N THR A 46 6.13 49.78 0.29
CA THR A 46 5.99 51.16 -0.21
C THR A 46 7.31 51.60 -0.84
N PHE A 47 7.57 51.17 -2.08
CA PHE A 47 8.61 51.78 -2.89
C PHE A 47 8.10 53.16 -3.34
N ASN A 48 8.75 54.22 -2.84
CA ASN A 48 8.80 55.49 -3.57
C ASN A 48 9.31 55.19 -4.99
N GLU A 49 8.69 55.78 -6.02
CA GLU A 49 8.87 55.55 -7.47
C GLU A 49 10.31 55.75 -8.03
N SER A 50 11.37 55.68 -7.21
CA SER A 50 12.70 56.16 -7.55
C SER A 50 13.83 55.13 -7.43
N SER A 51 13.54 53.88 -7.04
CA SER A 51 14.56 52.82 -7.01
C SER A 51 14.43 51.92 -8.24
N PRO A 52 15.41 51.89 -9.16
CA PRO A 52 15.43 50.90 -10.23
C PRO A 52 15.70 49.53 -9.61
N GLY A 53 14.82 48.57 -9.90
CA GLY A 53 14.88 47.21 -9.38
C GLY A 53 14.10 46.25 -10.27
N CYS A 54 14.34 44.95 -10.10
CA CYS A 54 13.66 43.91 -10.84
C CYS A 54 12.40 43.48 -10.09
N ALA A 55 11.26 43.45 -10.80
CA ALA A 55 10.01 42.97 -10.25
C ALA A 55 10.07 41.45 -9.97
N GLY A 56 9.35 41.00 -8.96
CA GLY A 56 9.20 39.57 -8.70
C GLY A 56 8.52 38.86 -9.86
N MET A 57 9.00 37.68 -10.22
CA MET A 57 8.51 36.95 -11.38
C MET A 57 8.52 35.43 -11.18
N TRP A 58 7.69 34.75 -11.97
CA TRP A 58 7.70 33.31 -12.14
C TRP A 58 8.30 32.97 -13.50
N ASP A 59 9.32 32.12 -13.54
CA ASP A 59 10.05 31.78 -14.77
C ASP A 59 9.66 30.41 -15.36
N ASN A 60 8.44 29.96 -15.06
CA ASN A 60 7.89 28.65 -15.40
C ASN A 60 8.42 27.48 -14.54
N ILE A 61 9.40 27.71 -13.66
CA ILE A 61 10.03 26.66 -12.86
C ILE A 61 10.17 27.08 -11.38
N THR A 62 10.65 28.29 -11.12
CA THR A 62 10.92 28.81 -9.77
C THR A 62 10.39 30.22 -9.56
N CYS A 63 10.21 30.58 -8.29
CA CYS A 63 9.75 31.89 -7.87
C CYS A 63 10.92 32.83 -7.57
N TRP A 64 10.94 34.00 -8.22
CA TRP A 64 11.94 35.04 -8.01
C TRP A 64 11.33 36.22 -7.26
N LYS A 65 11.90 36.55 -6.09
CA LYS A 65 11.49 37.71 -5.30
C LYS A 65 11.94 39.02 -5.96
N PRO A 66 11.24 40.16 -5.75
CA PRO A 66 11.72 41.46 -6.18
C PRO A 66 13.12 41.76 -5.60
N ALA A 67 14.00 42.37 -6.39
CA ALA A 67 15.39 42.62 -6.02
C ALA A 67 15.88 43.98 -6.53
N LEU A 68 16.88 44.55 -5.87
CA LEU A 68 17.49 45.82 -6.29
C LEU A 68 18.53 45.60 -7.39
N VAL A 69 18.77 46.59 -8.25
CA VAL A 69 19.82 46.51 -9.27
C VAL A 69 21.18 46.27 -8.62
N GLY A 70 21.88 45.23 -9.06
CA GLY A 70 23.16 44.76 -8.53
C GLY A 70 23.04 43.63 -7.50
N GLU A 71 21.83 43.25 -7.07
CA GLU A 71 21.58 42.14 -6.15
C GLU A 71 21.53 40.80 -6.92
N VAL A 72 22.18 39.78 -6.35
CA VAL A 72 22.10 38.40 -6.82
C VAL A 72 21.15 37.63 -5.92
N VAL A 73 20.12 37.03 -6.52
CA VAL A 73 19.15 36.18 -5.82
C VAL A 73 19.49 34.72 -6.05
N TYR A 74 19.42 33.93 -4.99
CA TYR A 74 19.64 32.49 -5.03
C TYR A 74 18.34 31.77 -4.67
N VAL A 75 18.00 30.74 -5.43
CA VAL A 75 16.81 29.90 -5.23
C VAL A 75 17.24 28.43 -5.24
N LYS A 76 16.69 27.63 -4.32
CA LYS A 76 16.94 26.18 -4.29
C LYS A 76 16.20 25.48 -5.43
N CYS A 77 16.74 24.36 -5.91
CA CYS A 77 16.05 23.50 -6.88
C CYS A 77 14.66 23.08 -6.36
N PRO A 78 13.62 23.10 -7.21
CA PRO A 78 12.29 22.63 -6.84
C PRO A 78 12.28 21.21 -6.30
N ALA A 79 11.41 20.93 -5.32
CA ALA A 79 11.31 19.63 -4.67
C ALA A 79 11.06 18.47 -5.66
N LEU A 80 10.35 18.73 -6.77
CA LEU A 80 10.14 17.76 -7.85
C LEU A 80 11.45 17.17 -8.38
N PHE A 81 12.47 18.02 -8.58
CA PHE A 81 13.77 17.58 -9.10
C PHE A 81 14.62 16.88 -8.02
N THR A 82 14.34 17.15 -6.74
CA THR A 82 15.00 16.44 -5.66
C THR A 82 14.49 15.01 -5.49
N VAL A 83 13.18 14.74 -5.68
CA VAL A 83 12.60 13.39 -5.58
C VAL A 83 13.16 12.45 -6.64
N VAL A 84 13.41 12.95 -7.86
CA VAL A 84 14.05 12.18 -8.93
C VAL A 84 15.47 11.76 -8.53
N ASN A 85 16.20 12.60 -7.81
CA ASN A 85 17.57 12.31 -7.38
C ASN A 85 17.69 11.45 -6.11
N VAL A 86 16.60 11.10 -5.42
CA VAL A 86 16.65 10.29 -4.18
C VAL A 86 16.84 8.79 -4.46
N ASP A 87 16.62 8.31 -5.69
CA ASP A 87 16.76 6.88 -6.02
C ASP A 87 18.23 6.42 -6.24
N TYR A 88 19.19 7.34 -6.16
CA TYR A 88 20.63 7.03 -6.20
C TYR A 88 21.31 7.46 -4.91
N GLY A 89 21.79 6.47 -4.16
CA GLY A 89 22.35 6.65 -2.83
C GLY A 89 23.57 7.56 -2.79
N TRP A 90 23.49 8.58 -1.95
CA TRP A 90 24.64 9.29 -1.37
C TRP A 90 24.26 9.70 0.07
N ASP A 91 25.25 9.64 0.95
CA ASP A 91 25.16 9.44 2.40
C ASP A 91 24.22 10.34 3.23
N LEU A 92 23.69 9.66 4.25
CA LEU A 92 23.05 10.14 5.47
C LEU A 92 23.94 11.19 6.17
N ASN A 93 23.67 12.51 6.00
CA ASN A 93 23.95 13.53 7.03
C ASN A 93 23.41 14.96 6.83
N THR A 94 22.68 15.32 5.76
CA THR A 94 22.13 16.69 5.65
C THR A 94 20.71 16.72 5.10
N MET A 95 19.75 16.37 5.94
CA MET A 95 18.31 16.57 5.68
C MET A 95 17.86 17.83 6.42
N ALA A 96 18.12 19.00 5.84
CA ALA A 96 17.38 20.21 6.21
C ALA A 96 16.12 20.24 5.33
N TYR A 97 15.02 19.75 5.89
CA TYR A 97 13.68 19.94 5.35
C TYR A 97 13.40 21.45 5.28
N ALA A 98 13.23 22.00 4.07
CA ALA A 98 12.68 23.35 3.94
C ALA A 98 11.18 23.25 4.21
N GLN A 99 10.73 23.75 5.36
CA GLN A 99 9.31 23.97 5.61
C GLN A 99 8.77 25.08 4.68
N PRO A 100 7.52 25.01 4.21
CA PRO A 100 6.93 26.09 3.43
C PRO A 100 6.79 27.35 4.29
N GLY A 101 7.42 28.45 3.87
CA GLY A 101 7.21 29.78 4.46
C GLY A 101 8.24 30.28 5.46
N GLU A 102 9.41 29.65 5.59
CA GLU A 102 10.49 30.16 6.45
C GLU A 102 11.48 31.02 5.65
N LEU A 103 11.37 32.34 5.85
CA LEU A 103 12.27 33.36 5.32
C LEU A 103 13.54 33.37 6.19
N GLU A 104 14.53 32.52 5.91
CA GLU A 104 15.84 32.69 6.52
C GLU A 104 16.58 33.87 5.88
N MET A 105 16.78 34.89 6.71
CA MET A 105 17.56 36.08 6.43
C MET A 105 19.05 35.73 6.53
N PHE A 106 19.75 35.63 5.40
CA PHE A 106 21.20 35.56 5.39
C PHE A 106 21.79 36.94 5.09
N ASP A 107 22.17 37.63 6.16
CA ASP A 107 23.11 38.74 6.12
C ASP A 107 24.52 38.16 5.86
N ASN A 108 25.18 38.69 4.82
CA ASN A 108 26.59 38.51 4.42
C ASN A 108 27.03 37.20 3.72
N PRO A 109 27.48 37.26 2.45
CA PRO A 109 27.92 36.10 1.65
C PRO A 109 29.42 35.76 1.75
N GLU A 110 30.15 36.22 2.77
CA GLU A 110 31.62 36.04 2.83
C GLU A 110 32.13 34.92 3.75
N GLN A 111 31.27 34.04 4.28
CA GLN A 111 31.69 33.02 5.25
C GLN A 111 31.49 31.54 4.86
N LEU A 112 31.23 31.24 3.59
CA LEU A 112 31.02 29.86 3.09
C LEU A 112 31.99 29.43 1.97
N LEU A 113 33.13 30.10 1.82
CA LEU A 113 34.18 29.75 0.84
C LEU A 113 35.35 28.96 1.45
N ALA A 114 35.09 28.06 2.40
CA ALA A 114 36.14 27.29 3.09
C ALA A 114 36.26 25.82 2.64
N ASP A 115 35.39 25.34 1.77
CA ASP A 115 35.57 24.04 1.12
C ASP A 115 35.11 24.19 -0.34
N GLY A 116 35.94 23.81 -1.30
CA GLY A 116 35.76 24.07 -2.74
C GLY A 116 34.62 23.27 -3.39
N SER A 117 33.52 23.07 -2.68
CA SER A 117 32.30 22.38 -3.07
C SER A 117 31.24 23.43 -3.38
N MET A 118 30.97 23.68 -4.67
CA MET A 118 29.73 24.37 -5.06
C MET A 118 28.56 23.51 -4.57
N ASP A 119 27.64 24.08 -3.79
CA ASP A 119 26.37 23.42 -3.48
C ASP A 119 25.56 23.31 -4.79
N PHE A 120 25.65 22.14 -5.44
CA PHE A 120 24.96 21.75 -6.69
C PHE A 120 23.43 21.62 -6.53
N LYS A 121 22.77 22.55 -5.81
CA LYS A 121 21.30 22.56 -5.64
C LYS A 121 20.70 23.97 -5.61
N LEU A 122 21.47 24.99 -5.99
CA LEU A 122 21.03 26.37 -6.04
C LEU A 122 21.20 26.94 -7.45
N VAL A 123 20.18 27.68 -7.88
CA VAL A 123 20.15 28.44 -9.13
C VAL A 123 20.16 29.92 -8.77
N SER A 124 20.99 30.72 -9.44
CA SER A 124 21.12 32.15 -9.17
C SER A 124 20.73 33.00 -10.37
N ARG A 125 20.18 34.18 -10.10
CA ARG A 125 19.96 35.24 -11.10
C ARG A 125 20.41 36.58 -10.55
N ASN A 126 20.96 37.41 -11.44
CA ASN A 126 21.38 38.76 -11.13
C ASN A 126 20.33 39.77 -11.61
N CYS A 127 20.01 40.77 -10.79
CA CYS A 127 19.17 41.89 -11.19
C CYS A 127 20.01 43.02 -11.81
N THR A 128 19.80 43.28 -13.10
CA THR A 128 20.50 44.33 -13.86
C THR A 128 19.57 45.51 -14.16
N GLN A 129 20.11 46.62 -14.69
CA GLN A 129 19.30 47.78 -15.11
C GLN A 129 18.30 47.45 -16.23
N GLU A 130 18.59 46.43 -17.04
CA GLU A 130 17.74 45.94 -18.13
C GLU A 130 16.74 44.85 -17.65
N GLY A 131 16.84 44.41 -16.40
CA GLY A 131 16.00 43.35 -15.81
C GLY A 131 16.80 42.14 -15.34
N TRP A 132 16.11 40.99 -15.22
CA TRP A 132 16.70 39.73 -14.74
C TRP A 132 17.66 39.10 -15.75
N SER A 133 18.82 38.63 -15.27
CA SER A 133 19.74 37.81 -16.05
C SER A 133 19.23 36.38 -16.24
N GLU A 134 19.84 35.65 -17.17
CA GLU A 134 19.64 34.20 -17.30
C GLU A 134 20.08 33.46 -16.01
N PRO A 135 19.44 32.32 -15.70
CA PRO A 135 19.77 31.51 -14.53
C PRO A 135 21.14 30.85 -14.67
N PHE A 136 21.93 30.88 -13.60
CA PHE A 136 23.25 30.26 -13.53
C PHE A 136 23.46 29.53 -12.19
N PRO A 137 23.96 28.27 -12.19
CA PRO A 137 24.09 27.37 -13.35
C PRO A 137 22.73 27.01 -13.96
N HIS A 138 22.72 26.51 -15.21
CA HIS A 138 21.47 26.13 -15.89
C HIS A 138 20.77 25.02 -15.09
N TYR A 139 19.44 24.98 -15.06
CA TYR A 139 18.66 24.01 -14.26
C TYR A 139 19.10 22.56 -14.47
N TYR A 140 19.48 22.21 -15.69
CA TYR A 140 19.97 20.87 -16.04
C TYR A 140 21.21 20.49 -15.24
N ASP A 141 22.19 21.40 -15.16
CA ASP A 141 23.45 21.19 -14.46
C ASP A 141 23.30 21.38 -12.94
N ALA A 142 22.43 22.30 -12.53
CA ALA A 142 22.20 22.68 -11.14
C ALA A 142 21.33 21.68 -10.39
N CYS A 143 20.35 21.08 -11.05
CA CYS A 143 19.40 20.16 -10.44
C CYS A 143 19.61 18.71 -10.87
N GLY A 144 20.57 18.45 -11.77
CA GLY A 144 21.04 17.13 -12.18
C GLY A 144 19.95 16.28 -12.80
N PHE A 145 19.81 16.33 -14.13
CA PHE A 145 19.24 15.21 -14.87
C PHE A 145 20.40 14.30 -15.27
N ASP A 146 20.64 13.26 -14.49
CA ASP A 146 21.63 12.25 -14.90
C ASP A 146 21.04 11.48 -16.11
N ASP A 147 21.46 11.82 -17.33
CA ASP A 147 21.22 11.01 -18.53
C ASP A 147 22.07 9.72 -18.44
N ASN A 148 21.64 8.78 -17.61
CA ASN A 148 22.33 7.52 -17.40
C ASN A 148 21.46 6.36 -17.90
N ASP A 149 22.00 5.50 -18.78
CA ASP A 149 21.29 4.36 -19.38
C ASP A 149 20.61 3.40 -18.36
N THR A 150 20.92 3.54 -17.06
CA THR A 150 20.26 2.92 -15.91
C THR A 150 18.77 3.25 -15.79
N TRP A 151 18.32 4.46 -16.15
CA TRP A 151 16.90 4.87 -16.07
C TRP A 151 16.01 4.03 -16.97
N ASN A 152 16.49 3.70 -18.16
CA ASN A 152 15.79 2.80 -19.08
C ASN A 152 15.57 1.45 -18.40
N GLY A 153 16.61 0.85 -17.79
CA GLY A 153 16.52 -0.43 -17.11
C GLY A 153 15.52 -0.45 -15.94
N GLN A 154 15.53 0.58 -15.09
CA GLN A 154 14.60 0.70 -13.96
C GLN A 154 13.15 0.91 -14.44
N ALA A 155 12.92 1.78 -15.42
CA ALA A 155 11.60 1.99 -16.00
C ALA A 155 11.04 0.69 -16.62
N TYR A 156 11.86 -0.07 -17.36
CA TYR A 156 11.48 -1.38 -17.88
C TYR A 156 11.16 -2.38 -16.76
N TYR A 157 11.91 -2.39 -15.66
CA TYR A 157 11.63 -3.26 -14.50
C TYR A 157 10.28 -2.92 -13.87
N TYR A 158 10.02 -1.65 -13.57
CA TYR A 158 8.74 -1.22 -12.96
C TYR A 158 7.55 -1.51 -13.88
N LEU A 159 7.68 -1.25 -15.18
CA LEU A 159 6.66 -1.56 -16.19
C LEU A 159 6.37 -3.07 -16.26
N SER A 160 7.42 -3.90 -16.22
CA SER A 160 7.31 -5.35 -16.27
C SER A 160 6.62 -5.92 -15.02
N VAL A 161 7.02 -5.46 -13.83
CA VAL A 161 6.39 -5.83 -12.56
C VAL A 161 4.92 -5.40 -12.54
N LYS A 162 4.63 -4.20 -13.06
CA LYS A 162 3.26 -3.69 -13.23
C LYS A 162 2.41 -4.58 -14.11
N ALA A 163 2.91 -4.96 -15.28
CA ALA A 163 2.21 -5.89 -16.16
C ALA A 163 1.96 -7.24 -15.47
N LEU A 164 2.97 -7.79 -14.78
CA LEU A 164 2.87 -9.08 -14.10
C LEU A 164 1.79 -9.08 -13.01
N TYR A 165 1.81 -8.11 -12.08
CA TYR A 165 0.81 -8.08 -11.02
C TYR A 165 -0.58 -7.74 -11.57
N THR A 166 -0.68 -6.93 -12.63
CA THR A 166 -1.97 -6.56 -13.25
C THR A 166 -2.65 -7.79 -13.85
N VAL A 167 -1.91 -8.59 -14.62
CA VAL A 167 -2.41 -9.84 -15.19
C VAL A 167 -2.74 -10.87 -14.11
N GLY A 168 -1.87 -10.97 -13.09
CA GLY A 168 -2.06 -11.84 -11.94
C GLY A 168 -3.35 -11.53 -11.17
N TYR A 169 -3.52 -10.27 -10.73
CA TYR A 169 -4.72 -9.85 -10.00
C TYR A 169 -5.98 -9.95 -10.84
N SER A 170 -5.92 -9.70 -12.16
CA SER A 170 -7.07 -9.87 -13.06
C SER A 170 -7.53 -11.33 -13.11
N THR A 171 -6.59 -12.26 -13.25
CA THR A 171 -6.88 -13.70 -13.31
C THR A 171 -7.40 -14.23 -11.97
N SER A 172 -6.78 -13.80 -10.87
CA SER A 172 -7.25 -14.11 -9.52
C SER A 172 -8.64 -13.55 -9.25
N LEU A 173 -8.95 -12.34 -9.72
CA LEU A 173 -10.27 -11.72 -9.53
C LEU A 173 -11.37 -12.53 -10.23
N VAL A 174 -11.18 -12.91 -11.49
CA VAL A 174 -12.16 -13.70 -12.26
C VAL A 174 -12.39 -15.07 -11.63
N SER A 175 -11.32 -15.75 -11.22
CA SER A 175 -11.41 -17.08 -10.58
C SER A 175 -12.07 -17.01 -9.20
N LEU A 176 -11.66 -16.07 -8.34
CA LEU A 176 -12.20 -15.92 -6.99
C LEU A 176 -13.66 -15.46 -6.98
N THR A 177 -14.05 -14.56 -7.89
CA THR A 177 -15.46 -14.15 -8.02
C THR A 177 -16.33 -15.31 -8.47
N THR A 178 -15.86 -16.14 -9.41
CA THR A 178 -16.56 -17.37 -9.83
C THR A 178 -16.71 -18.36 -8.66
N ALA A 179 -15.64 -18.61 -7.91
CA ALA A 179 -15.68 -19.46 -6.72
C ALA A 179 -16.64 -18.93 -5.65
N MET A 180 -16.64 -17.61 -5.42
CA MET A 180 -17.52 -16.95 -4.48
C MET A 180 -19.00 -17.11 -4.86
N VAL A 181 -19.33 -16.97 -6.14
CA VAL A 181 -20.70 -17.15 -6.65
C VAL A 181 -21.16 -18.59 -6.44
N ILE A 182 -20.32 -19.59 -6.73
CA ILE A 182 -20.62 -21.01 -6.49
C ILE A 182 -20.93 -21.25 -5.01
N LEU A 183 -20.02 -20.84 -4.11
CA LEU A 183 -20.20 -21.05 -2.67
C LEU A 183 -21.42 -20.32 -2.11
N CYS A 184 -21.79 -19.16 -2.65
CA CYS A 184 -22.98 -18.41 -2.24
C CYS A 184 -24.30 -19.00 -2.74
N ARG A 185 -24.31 -19.66 -3.91
CA ARG A 185 -25.53 -20.21 -4.52
C ARG A 185 -25.90 -21.55 -3.94
N PHE A 186 -24.92 -22.40 -3.65
CA PHE A 186 -25.18 -23.72 -3.10
C PHE A 186 -25.28 -23.65 -1.57
N ARG A 187 -26.50 -23.43 -1.06
CA ARG A 187 -26.79 -23.43 0.39
C ARG A 187 -26.33 -24.72 1.09
N LYS A 188 -26.22 -25.84 0.35
CA LYS A 188 -25.69 -27.12 0.84
C LYS A 188 -24.20 -27.05 1.22
N LEU A 189 -23.43 -26.10 0.68
CA LEU A 189 -22.01 -25.88 0.98
C LEU A 189 -21.79 -24.86 2.11
N HIS A 190 -22.84 -24.36 2.75
CA HIS A 190 -22.70 -23.40 3.85
C HIS A 190 -22.27 -24.10 5.15
N CYS A 191 -20.96 -24.27 5.30
CA CYS A 191 -20.30 -24.71 6.53
C CYS A 191 -19.51 -23.54 7.13
N THR A 192 -19.19 -23.61 8.43
CA THR A 192 -18.35 -22.63 9.14
C THR A 192 -17.00 -22.43 8.47
N ARG A 193 -16.33 -23.52 8.08
CA ARG A 193 -15.09 -23.52 7.29
C ARG A 193 -15.24 -22.76 5.96
N ASN A 194 -16.30 -23.07 5.21
CA ASN A 194 -16.53 -22.43 3.91
C ASN A 194 -16.86 -20.95 4.06
N PHE A 195 -17.42 -20.52 5.20
CA PHE A 195 -17.60 -19.10 5.49
C PHE A 195 -16.27 -18.39 5.80
N ILE A 196 -15.33 -19.02 6.50
CA ILE A 196 -13.98 -18.45 6.69
C ILE A 196 -13.29 -18.28 5.33
N HIS A 197 -13.33 -19.31 4.48
CA HIS A 197 -12.80 -19.22 3.10
C HIS A 197 -13.51 -18.15 2.27
N MET A 198 -14.83 -17.97 2.42
CA MET A 198 -15.55 -16.88 1.75
C MET A 198 -15.02 -15.49 2.14
N ASN A 199 -14.76 -15.23 3.43
CA ASN A 199 -14.20 -13.95 3.87
C ASN A 199 -12.76 -13.77 3.38
N LEU A 200 -11.96 -14.84 3.37
CA LEU A 200 -10.63 -14.82 2.76
C LEU A 200 -10.70 -14.45 1.27
N PHE A 201 -11.60 -15.07 0.50
CA PHE A 201 -11.79 -14.75 -0.92
C PHE A 201 -12.21 -13.29 -1.11
N VAL A 202 -13.10 -12.76 -0.25
CA VAL A 202 -13.43 -11.33 -0.27
C VAL A 202 -12.23 -10.45 0.01
N SER A 203 -11.37 -10.82 0.96
CA SER A 203 -10.15 -10.05 1.25
C SER A 203 -9.22 -9.98 0.04
N PHE A 204 -9.09 -11.08 -0.72
CA PHE A 204 -8.31 -11.10 -1.97
C PHE A 204 -8.96 -10.29 -3.09
N ILE A 205 -10.29 -10.35 -3.23
CA ILE A 205 -11.05 -9.54 -4.19
C ILE A 205 -10.88 -8.05 -3.88
N LEU A 206 -11.04 -7.65 -2.62
CA LEU A 206 -10.84 -6.27 -2.16
C LEU A 206 -9.40 -5.81 -2.42
N ARG A 207 -8.40 -6.65 -2.14
CA ARG A 207 -6.99 -6.35 -2.44
C ARG A 207 -6.78 -6.09 -3.93
N ALA A 208 -7.25 -6.97 -4.81
CA ALA A 208 -7.14 -6.79 -6.25
C ALA A 208 -7.82 -5.49 -6.74
N ILE A 209 -9.03 -5.22 -6.29
CA ILE A 209 -9.76 -3.99 -6.65
C ILE A 209 -9.03 -2.74 -6.13
N SER A 210 -8.51 -2.78 -4.90
CA SER A 210 -7.77 -1.65 -4.32
C SER A 210 -6.48 -1.33 -5.09
N VAL A 211 -5.79 -2.34 -5.62
CA VAL A 211 -4.61 -2.17 -6.48
C VAL A 211 -5.00 -1.46 -7.78
N PHE A 212 -6.07 -1.90 -8.45
CA PHE A 212 -6.53 -1.23 -9.68
C PHE A 212 -6.96 0.22 -9.45
N ILE A 213 -7.64 0.50 -8.33
CA ILE A 213 -8.02 1.88 -7.98
C ILE A 213 -6.77 2.71 -7.70
N LYS A 214 -5.80 2.19 -6.93
CA LYS A 214 -4.53 2.87 -6.66
C LYS A 214 -3.78 3.17 -7.95
N ASP A 215 -3.65 2.19 -8.83
CA ASP A 215 -2.90 2.33 -10.08
C ASP A 215 -3.62 3.24 -11.08
N GLY A 216 -4.95 3.19 -11.12
CA GLY A 216 -5.75 4.17 -11.87
C GLY A 216 -5.45 5.57 -11.37
N VAL A 217 -5.51 5.80 -10.06
CA VAL A 217 -5.28 7.11 -9.44
C VAL A 217 -3.84 7.61 -9.63
N LEU A 218 -2.84 6.72 -9.54
CA LEU A 218 -1.42 7.08 -9.58
C LEU A 218 -0.85 7.21 -11.00
N TYR A 219 -1.36 6.44 -11.98
CA TYR A 219 -0.79 6.34 -13.33
C TYR A 219 -1.74 6.73 -14.46
N ALA A 220 -2.85 7.39 -14.17
CA ALA A 220 -3.69 7.88 -15.26
C ALA A 220 -2.94 8.99 -16.02
N GLU A 221 -2.55 8.64 -17.25
CA GLU A 221 -2.00 9.57 -18.20
C GLU A 221 -3.12 10.46 -18.76
N GLN A 222 -2.78 11.75 -18.90
CA GLN A 222 -3.31 12.64 -19.93
C GLN A 222 -4.71 13.22 -19.70
N ASP A 223 -4.77 14.40 -19.05
CA ASP A 223 -5.65 15.51 -19.46
C ASP A 223 -5.47 16.79 -18.62
N SER A 224 -4.29 17.43 -18.67
CA SER A 224 -3.89 18.83 -18.32
C SER A 224 -4.71 19.81 -17.43
N ASN A 225 -5.94 19.54 -17.00
CA ASN A 225 -6.87 20.47 -16.34
C ASN A 225 -7.29 20.13 -14.90
N HIS A 226 -7.03 18.93 -14.35
CA HIS A 226 -7.40 18.61 -12.95
C HIS A 226 -6.21 18.14 -12.10
N CYS A 227 -5.79 19.01 -11.17
CA CYS A 227 -4.63 18.86 -10.30
C CYS A 227 -5.00 18.10 -9.02
N PHE A 228 -4.80 16.77 -8.97
CA PHE A 228 -5.24 15.90 -7.87
C PHE A 228 -4.19 15.62 -6.76
N ILE A 229 -2.96 16.11 -6.88
CA ILE A 229 -1.79 15.73 -6.03
C ILE A 229 -1.94 16.05 -4.54
N SER A 230 -2.90 16.90 -4.13
CA SER A 230 -3.20 17.18 -2.71
C SER A 230 -4.67 16.92 -2.34
N THR A 231 -5.40 16.17 -3.16
CA THR A 231 -6.84 15.97 -2.92
C THR A 231 -7.09 14.92 -1.84
N VAL A 232 -8.17 15.15 -1.07
CA VAL A 232 -8.68 14.21 -0.06
C VAL A 232 -8.99 12.85 -0.69
N GLU A 233 -9.31 12.82 -1.99
CA GLU A 233 -9.59 11.62 -2.76
C GLU A 233 -8.36 10.71 -2.88
N CYS A 234 -7.19 11.27 -3.23
CA CYS A 234 -5.95 10.51 -3.35
C CYS A 234 -5.56 9.87 -2.00
N LYS A 235 -5.66 10.66 -0.91
CA LYS A 235 -5.41 10.19 0.46
C LYS A 235 -6.39 9.08 0.88
N ALA A 236 -7.68 9.23 0.54
CA ALA A 236 -8.70 8.23 0.83
C ALA A 236 -8.42 6.90 0.10
N VAL A 237 -7.96 6.96 -1.16
CA VAL A 237 -7.58 5.78 -1.94
C VAL A 237 -6.39 5.05 -1.30
N MET A 238 -5.36 5.79 -0.85
CA MET A 238 -4.21 5.18 -0.19
C MET A 238 -4.56 4.54 1.16
N VAL A 239 -5.41 5.19 1.97
CA VAL A 239 -5.93 4.58 3.21
C VAL A 239 -6.71 3.31 2.91
N PHE A 240 -7.58 3.34 1.90
CA PHE A 240 -8.36 2.17 1.48
C PHE A 240 -7.45 1.02 1.00
N PHE A 241 -6.40 1.33 0.22
CA PHE A 241 -5.41 0.36 -0.22
C PHE A 241 -4.70 -0.31 0.97
N HIS A 242 -4.19 0.46 1.94
CA HIS A 242 -3.56 -0.11 3.13
C HIS A 242 -4.52 -0.97 3.94
N TYR A 243 -5.80 -0.59 4.05
CA TYR A 243 -6.83 -1.40 4.69
C TYR A 243 -7.06 -2.74 3.98
N CYS A 244 -7.19 -2.75 2.66
CA CYS A 244 -7.40 -3.96 1.89
C CYS A 244 -6.20 -4.92 1.96
N VAL A 245 -4.98 -4.39 1.87
CA VAL A 245 -3.74 -5.17 2.01
C VAL A 245 -3.65 -5.77 3.41
N MET A 246 -3.83 -4.96 4.46
CA MET A 246 -3.75 -5.43 5.85
C MET A 246 -4.85 -6.46 6.14
N SER A 247 -6.09 -6.22 5.71
CA SER A 247 -7.20 -7.18 5.88
C SER A 247 -6.91 -8.53 5.24
N ASN A 248 -6.27 -8.56 4.07
CA ASN A 248 -5.87 -9.80 3.43
C ASN A 248 -4.87 -10.61 4.27
N TYR A 249 -3.86 -9.96 4.86
CA TYR A 249 -2.92 -10.62 5.77
C TYR A 249 -3.60 -11.15 7.04
N PHE A 250 -4.49 -10.37 7.66
CA PHE A 250 -5.22 -10.81 8.84
C PHE A 250 -6.18 -11.97 8.55
N TRP A 251 -6.83 -12.01 7.39
CA TRP A 251 -7.67 -13.15 7.00
C TRP A 251 -6.87 -14.42 6.72
N LEU A 252 -5.67 -14.31 6.15
CA LEU A 252 -4.73 -15.44 6.03
C LEU A 252 -4.31 -15.96 7.42
N PHE A 253 -4.02 -15.06 8.35
CA PHE A 253 -3.72 -15.43 9.74
C PHE A 253 -4.89 -16.11 10.44
N ILE A 254 -6.12 -15.59 10.28
CA ILE A 254 -7.33 -16.17 10.88
C ILE A 254 -7.65 -17.56 10.31
N GLU A 255 -7.42 -17.79 9.01
CA GLU A 255 -7.56 -19.11 8.41
C GLU A 255 -6.57 -20.11 9.03
N GLY A 256 -5.29 -19.74 9.16
CA GLY A 256 -4.28 -20.56 9.81
C GLY A 256 -4.59 -20.85 11.27
N LEU A 257 -5.02 -19.83 12.03
CA LEU A 257 -5.43 -19.98 13.42
C LEU A 257 -6.65 -20.90 13.56
N TYR A 258 -7.67 -20.74 12.70
CA TYR A 258 -8.86 -21.57 12.70
C TYR A 258 -8.53 -23.05 12.43
N LEU A 259 -7.68 -23.33 11.44
CA LEU A 259 -7.25 -24.70 11.13
C LEU A 259 -6.45 -25.32 12.29
N PHE A 260 -5.53 -24.56 12.89
CA PHE A 260 -4.75 -25.04 14.02
C PHE A 260 -5.62 -25.33 15.25
N THR A 261 -6.51 -24.41 15.63
CA THR A 261 -7.44 -24.60 16.76
C THR A 261 -8.33 -25.82 16.54
N LEU A 262 -8.83 -26.06 15.32
CA LEU A 262 -9.66 -27.23 15.01
C LEU A 262 -8.92 -28.56 15.23
N LEU A 263 -7.61 -28.60 15.02
CA LEU A 263 -6.79 -29.81 15.19
C LEU A 263 -6.38 -30.06 16.65
N VAL A 264 -6.17 -29.00 17.43
CA VAL A 264 -5.74 -29.11 18.84
C VAL A 264 -6.92 -29.21 19.80
N GLU A 265 -7.98 -28.45 19.55
CA GLU A 265 -9.11 -28.30 20.45
C GLU A 265 -10.43 -28.74 19.80
N THR A 266 -10.94 -29.91 20.18
CA THR A 266 -12.08 -30.56 19.52
C THR A 266 -13.45 -30.31 20.17
N PHE A 267 -13.53 -29.55 21.28
CA PHE A 267 -14.75 -29.51 22.12
C PHE A 267 -15.39 -28.13 22.37
N PHE A 268 -15.05 -27.07 21.62
CA PHE A 268 -15.54 -25.71 21.93
C PHE A 268 -16.78 -25.25 21.12
N PRO A 269 -17.61 -24.35 21.69
CA PRO A 269 -18.82 -23.83 21.04
C PRO A 269 -18.51 -22.94 19.83
N GLU A 270 -18.55 -23.53 18.64
CA GLU A 270 -18.14 -23.00 17.33
C GLU A 270 -18.73 -21.61 16.97
N ARG A 271 -19.97 -21.31 17.39
CA ARG A 271 -20.69 -20.08 17.00
C ARG A 271 -20.13 -18.80 17.62
N ARG A 272 -19.67 -18.82 18.88
CA ARG A 272 -19.19 -17.62 19.59
C ARG A 272 -17.78 -17.23 19.15
N TYR A 273 -16.90 -18.22 18.97
CA TYR A 273 -15.53 -18.02 18.49
C TYR A 273 -15.51 -17.50 17.05
N PHE A 274 -16.40 -18.01 16.19
CA PHE A 274 -16.54 -17.53 14.82
C PHE A 274 -16.86 -16.03 14.71
N TYR A 275 -17.75 -15.53 15.57
CA TYR A 275 -18.05 -14.10 15.61
C TYR A 275 -16.83 -13.28 16.04
N TRP A 276 -16.09 -13.75 17.05
CA TRP A 276 -14.83 -13.14 17.48
C TRP A 276 -13.77 -13.15 16.38
N TYR A 277 -13.58 -14.25 15.64
CA TYR A 277 -12.64 -14.31 14.52
C TYR A 277 -12.98 -13.31 13.42
N THR A 278 -14.28 -13.13 13.12
CA THR A 278 -14.72 -12.14 12.13
C THR A 278 -14.46 -10.71 12.60
N ILE A 279 -14.69 -10.42 13.89
CA ILE A 279 -14.35 -9.11 14.48
C ILE A 279 -12.84 -8.86 14.39
N ILE A 280 -12.01 -9.84 14.72
CA ILE A 280 -10.55 -9.69 14.67
C ILE A 280 -10.08 -9.50 13.22
N GLY A 281 -10.62 -10.28 12.27
CA GLY A 281 -10.23 -10.25 10.87
C GLY A 281 -10.49 -8.92 10.16
N TRP A 282 -11.60 -8.23 10.48
CA TRP A 282 -11.93 -6.92 9.88
C TRP A 282 -11.64 -5.72 10.80
N GLY A 283 -11.77 -5.91 12.11
CA GLY A 283 -11.63 -4.85 13.12
C GLY A 283 -10.18 -4.46 13.36
N THR A 284 -9.27 -5.43 13.52
CA THR A 284 -7.85 -5.11 13.76
C THR A 284 -7.22 -4.31 12.61
N PRO A 285 -7.42 -4.67 11.32
CA PRO A 285 -6.97 -3.83 10.21
C PRO A 285 -7.54 -2.41 10.23
N THR A 286 -8.83 -2.26 10.59
CA THR A 286 -9.49 -0.95 10.67
C THR A 286 -8.81 -0.09 11.75
N ILE A 287 -8.53 -0.64 12.92
CA ILE A 287 -7.89 0.08 14.03
C ILE A 287 -6.46 0.48 13.65
N CYS A 288 -5.66 -0.45 13.12
CA CYS A 288 -4.27 -0.16 12.76
C CYS A 288 -4.16 0.92 11.66
N VAL A 289 -4.99 0.83 10.62
CA VAL A 289 -4.98 1.80 9.51
C VAL A 289 -5.50 3.17 9.93
N THR A 290 -6.54 3.23 10.77
CA THR A 290 -7.04 4.52 11.28
C THR A 290 -6.03 5.20 12.18
N VAL A 291 -5.35 4.48 13.07
CA VAL A 291 -4.26 5.02 13.89
C VAL A 291 -3.13 5.56 13.01
N TRP A 292 -2.70 4.80 12.01
CA TRP A 292 -1.69 5.25 11.05
C TRP A 292 -2.13 6.51 10.29
N ALA A 293 -3.37 6.54 9.78
CA ALA A 293 -3.88 7.68 9.02
C ALA A 293 -3.96 8.95 9.89
N VAL A 294 -4.39 8.84 11.16
CA VAL A 294 -4.43 9.96 12.10
C VAL A 294 -3.02 10.46 12.42
N LEU A 295 -2.06 9.55 12.64
CA LEU A 295 -0.67 9.92 12.85
C LEU A 295 -0.08 10.62 11.61
N ARG A 296 -0.42 10.14 10.40
CA ARG A 296 0.03 10.76 9.15
C ARG A 296 -0.55 12.17 8.98
N LEU A 297 -1.86 12.35 9.25
CA LEU A 297 -2.52 13.65 9.22
C LEU A 297 -1.93 14.68 10.19
N HIS A 298 -1.46 14.25 11.37
CA HIS A 298 -0.92 15.16 12.38
C HIS A 298 0.56 15.50 12.18
N PHE A 299 1.37 14.54 11.74
CA PHE A 299 2.83 14.69 11.73
C PHE A 299 3.42 14.89 10.34
N ASP A 300 2.80 14.39 9.28
CA ASP A 300 3.40 14.37 7.93
C ASP A 300 2.32 14.29 6.84
N ASP A 301 1.60 15.41 6.64
CA ASP A 301 0.51 15.51 5.67
C ASP A 301 0.97 15.98 4.28
N ILE A 302 2.04 15.36 3.77
CA ILE A 302 2.65 15.72 2.48
C ILE A 302 2.23 14.76 1.37
N GLY A 303 1.80 15.31 0.24
CA GLY A 303 1.44 14.56 -0.97
C GLY A 303 0.24 13.62 -0.81
N CYS A 304 0.28 12.49 -1.53
CA CYS A 304 -0.79 11.48 -1.57
C CYS A 304 -0.57 10.30 -0.59
N TRP A 305 0.42 10.34 0.30
CA TRP A 305 0.77 9.23 1.21
C TRP A 305 1.14 7.91 0.50
N ASP A 306 1.69 7.96 -0.72
CA ASP A 306 2.27 6.80 -1.42
C ASP A 306 3.73 6.54 -1.00
N MET A 307 4.46 7.62 -0.65
CA MET A 307 5.82 7.55 -0.15
C MET A 307 5.88 7.71 1.37
N ASN A 308 6.74 6.92 2.00
CA ASN A 308 6.87 6.81 3.44
C ASN A 308 8.31 7.09 3.90
N ASP A 309 8.67 8.36 3.97
CA ASP A 309 10.04 8.78 4.32
C ASP A 309 10.36 8.53 5.80
N ASN A 310 9.35 8.66 6.67
CA ASN A 310 9.50 8.38 8.08
C ASN A 310 9.34 6.88 8.39
N THR A 311 10.48 6.23 8.65
CA THR A 311 10.55 4.82 9.05
C THR A 311 9.63 4.48 10.22
N ALA A 312 9.50 5.36 11.23
CA ALA A 312 8.69 5.09 12.41
C ALA A 312 7.18 4.99 12.07
N LEU A 313 6.67 5.87 11.21
CA LEU A 313 5.28 5.83 10.76
C LEU A 313 4.99 4.61 9.89
N TRP A 314 5.96 4.18 9.07
CA TRP A 314 5.82 3.00 8.24
C TRP A 314 5.71 1.69 9.06
N TRP A 315 6.44 1.60 10.17
CA TRP A 315 6.38 0.44 11.08
C TRP A 315 5.03 0.24 11.77
N VAL A 316 4.20 1.28 11.89
CA VAL A 316 2.83 1.17 12.43
C VAL A 316 1.96 0.25 11.56
N ILE A 317 2.16 0.27 10.24
CA ILE A 317 1.46 -0.61 9.30
C ILE A 317 2.22 -1.91 9.09
N LYS A 318 3.54 -1.83 8.88
CA LYS A 318 4.37 -3.00 8.57
C LYS A 318 4.48 -3.97 9.75
N GLY A 319 4.59 -3.47 10.98
CA GLY A 319 4.77 -4.27 12.19
C GLY A 319 3.68 -5.33 12.37
N PRO A 320 2.39 -4.94 12.43
CA PRO A 320 1.28 -5.90 12.53
C PRO A 320 1.24 -6.92 11.40
N VAL A 321 1.57 -6.52 10.16
CA VAL A 321 1.63 -7.43 9.00
C VAL A 321 2.72 -8.48 9.21
N VAL A 322 3.95 -8.07 9.52
CA VAL A 322 5.07 -8.99 9.75
C VAL A 322 4.80 -9.93 10.92
N ALA A 323 4.23 -9.41 12.01
CA ALA A 323 3.84 -10.23 13.17
C ALA A 323 2.81 -11.30 12.78
N SER A 324 1.78 -10.94 11.99
CA SER A 324 0.77 -11.90 11.52
C SER A 324 1.38 -13.01 10.65
N ILE A 325 2.34 -12.69 9.78
CA ILE A 325 3.04 -13.65 8.93
C ILE A 325 3.90 -14.60 9.77
N MET A 326 4.64 -14.06 10.76
CA MET A 326 5.47 -14.85 11.66
C MET A 326 4.65 -15.86 12.47
N ILE A 327 3.52 -15.42 13.06
CA ILE A 327 2.65 -16.32 13.81
C ILE A 327 2.01 -17.35 12.89
N ASN A 328 1.54 -16.95 11.70
CA ASN A 328 0.96 -17.89 10.74
C ASN A 328 1.95 -18.98 10.29
N PHE A 329 3.23 -18.64 10.14
CA PHE A 329 4.28 -19.61 9.84
C PHE A 329 4.46 -20.63 10.97
N LEU A 330 4.46 -20.19 12.23
CA LEU A 330 4.53 -21.09 13.39
C LEU A 330 3.31 -22.04 13.46
N LEU A 331 2.11 -21.51 13.19
CA LEU A 331 0.89 -22.29 13.10
C LEU A 331 0.96 -23.33 11.98
N PHE A 332 1.48 -22.94 10.81
CA PHE A 332 1.67 -23.85 9.67
C PHE A 332 2.60 -25.02 10.03
N VAL A 333 3.76 -24.74 10.63
CA VAL A 333 4.68 -25.79 11.10
C VAL A 333 4.00 -26.71 12.12
N GLY A 334 3.24 -26.14 13.07
CA GLY A 334 2.46 -26.92 14.03
C GLY A 334 1.43 -27.85 13.38
N ILE A 335 0.70 -27.37 12.37
CA ILE A 335 -0.26 -28.18 11.60
C ILE A 335 0.44 -29.34 10.91
N ILE A 336 1.58 -29.09 10.24
CA ILE A 336 2.35 -30.14 9.56
C ILE A 336 2.84 -31.19 10.56
N ILE A 337 3.33 -30.80 11.73
CA ILE A 337 3.76 -31.74 12.78
C ILE A 337 2.59 -32.62 13.23
N ILE A 338 1.42 -32.03 13.52
CA ILE A 338 0.23 -32.79 13.93
C ILE A 338 -0.21 -33.75 12.82
N LEU A 339 -0.20 -33.28 11.56
CA LEU A 339 -0.58 -34.09 10.41
C LEU A 339 0.37 -35.28 10.23
N VAL A 340 1.69 -35.06 10.34
CA VAL A 340 2.69 -36.13 10.26
C VAL A 340 2.54 -37.11 11.43
N GLN A 341 2.31 -36.64 12.66
CA GLN A 341 2.05 -37.51 13.82
C GLN A 341 0.79 -38.36 13.63
N LYS A 342 -0.25 -37.83 13.00
CA LYS A 342 -1.48 -38.57 12.67
C LYS A 342 -1.30 -39.54 11.52
N LEU A 343 -0.42 -39.25 10.56
CA LEU A 343 -0.06 -40.19 9.48
C LEU A 343 0.88 -41.30 9.96
N GLN A 344 1.73 -41.02 10.96
CA GLN A 344 2.71 -41.95 11.51
C GLN A 344 2.20 -42.73 12.72
N SER A 345 1.00 -42.45 13.26
CA SER A 345 0.40 -43.31 14.28
C SER A 345 0.17 -44.69 13.65
N PRO A 346 0.91 -45.73 14.07
CA PRO A 346 0.79 -47.05 13.47
C PRO A 346 -0.58 -47.59 13.87
N ASP A 347 -1.45 -47.84 12.89
CA ASP A 347 -2.36 -48.97 13.05
C ASP A 347 -1.48 -50.17 13.37
N ILE A 348 -1.72 -50.76 14.53
CA ILE A 348 -0.97 -51.88 15.09
C ILE A 348 -0.81 -52.98 14.01
N GLY A 349 0.43 -53.09 13.53
CA GLY A 349 1.02 -54.28 12.92
C GLY A 349 0.53 -54.67 11.52
N GLY A 350 1.36 -54.45 10.50
CA GLY A 350 1.40 -55.35 9.35
C GLY A 350 1.74 -54.74 7.99
N ASN A 351 3.03 -54.74 7.68
CA ASN A 351 3.62 -54.84 6.34
C ASN A 351 3.16 -53.82 5.25
N GLU A 352 3.93 -52.73 5.18
CA GLU A 352 4.33 -51.95 4.02
C GLU A 352 3.82 -52.46 2.65
N SER A 353 3.14 -51.59 1.89
CA SER A 353 2.89 -51.60 0.43
C SER A 353 1.49 -51.88 -0.14
N SER A 354 0.49 -52.38 0.59
CA SER A 354 -0.84 -52.70 -0.03
C SER A 354 -2.00 -51.73 0.26
N ILE A 355 -1.88 -50.84 1.26
CA ILE A 355 -3.05 -50.07 1.77
C ILE A 355 -3.44 -48.86 0.91
N TYR A 356 -2.52 -48.27 0.15
CA TYR A 356 -2.83 -47.09 -0.69
C TYR A 356 -3.86 -47.40 -1.79
N PHE A 357 -4.05 -48.65 -2.20
CA PHE A 357 -5.03 -49.03 -3.22
C PHE A 357 -6.43 -49.34 -2.65
N CYS A 358 -6.56 -49.53 -1.32
CA CYS A 358 -7.83 -49.94 -0.70
C CYS A 358 -8.72 -48.74 -0.29
N VAL A 359 -8.13 -47.60 0.04
CA VAL A 359 -8.89 -46.40 0.47
C VAL A 359 -9.73 -45.82 -0.69
N GLN A 360 -9.31 -46.00 -1.94
CA GLN A 360 -10.10 -45.63 -3.12
C GLN A 360 -11.37 -46.49 -3.29
N LYS A 361 -11.44 -47.69 -2.69
CA LYS A 361 -12.49 -48.69 -2.95
C LYS A 361 -13.56 -48.77 -1.86
N CYS A 362 -13.28 -48.29 -0.65
CA CYS A 362 -14.24 -48.38 0.46
C CYS A 362 -15.28 -47.25 0.53
N TYR A 363 -15.19 -46.19 -0.29
CA TYR A 363 -16.19 -45.11 -0.25
C TYR A 363 -17.45 -45.33 -1.10
N CYS A 364 -17.65 -46.53 -1.67
CA CYS A 364 -18.88 -46.82 -2.39
C CYS A 364 -19.35 -48.26 -2.15
N LYS A 365 -20.09 -48.49 -1.06
CA LYS A 365 -21.09 -49.56 -1.06
C LYS A 365 -22.27 -49.24 -0.13
N SER A 366 -23.39 -48.89 -0.73
CA SER A 366 -24.72 -49.13 -0.17
C SER A 366 -25.60 -49.67 -1.28
N GLU A 367 -25.87 -50.98 -1.27
CA GLU A 367 -27.20 -51.53 -1.59
C GLU A 367 -27.27 -53.04 -1.27
N ARG A 368 -28.21 -53.35 -0.35
CA ARG A 368 -29.21 -54.44 -0.38
C ARG A 368 -28.75 -55.88 -0.67
N THR A 369 -28.94 -56.80 0.30
CA THR A 369 -29.90 -57.93 0.25
C THR A 369 -29.80 -58.89 1.46
N ASN A 370 -30.98 -59.17 2.03
CA ASN A 370 -31.53 -60.37 2.68
C ASN A 370 -30.65 -61.61 3.05
N GLN A 371 -30.99 -62.15 4.24
CA GLN A 371 -31.13 -63.56 4.60
C GLN A 371 -29.86 -64.45 4.70
N HIS A 372 -29.39 -64.72 5.92
CA HIS A 372 -29.44 -66.06 6.58
C HIS A 372 -28.47 -66.17 7.77
N SER A 373 -29.05 -66.46 8.94
CA SER A 373 -28.62 -67.38 10.01
C SER A 373 -27.14 -67.38 10.46
N CYS A 374 -26.86 -66.80 11.62
CA CYS A 374 -25.91 -67.37 12.58
C CYS A 374 -26.59 -67.49 13.95
N ARG A 375 -26.65 -68.73 14.43
CA ARG A 375 -27.43 -69.23 15.56
C ARG A 375 -26.64 -69.05 16.85
N MET A 376 -27.33 -68.65 17.93
CA MET A 376 -26.81 -68.64 19.30
C MET A 376 -26.35 -70.05 19.74
N ALA A 377 -25.25 -70.10 20.48
CA ALA A 377 -24.90 -71.21 21.35
C ALA A 377 -24.36 -70.65 22.68
N GLU A 378 -24.92 -71.20 23.74
CA GLU A 378 -24.80 -70.88 25.17
C GLU A 378 -23.38 -70.98 25.71
N LEU A 379 -23.09 -70.22 26.77
CA LEU A 379 -22.32 -70.75 27.89
C LEU A 379 -22.73 -70.05 29.19
N SER A 380 -23.54 -70.80 29.93
CA SER A 380 -23.94 -70.57 31.31
C SER A 380 -22.77 -70.88 32.25
N ILE A 381 -22.70 -70.14 33.36
CA ILE A 381 -22.53 -70.64 34.74
C ILE A 381 -21.11 -70.77 35.35
N ILE A 382 -20.97 -70.07 36.50
CA ILE A 382 -20.15 -70.32 37.72
C ILE A 382 -18.69 -69.77 37.67
N THR A 383 -18.19 -68.94 38.60
CA THR A 383 -18.31 -68.94 40.08
C THR A 383 -17.89 -67.60 40.72
N LEU A 384 -18.59 -67.27 41.82
CA LEU A 384 -18.30 -66.35 42.95
C LEU A 384 -18.17 -64.84 42.73
#